data_AF-E3EL86-F1
#
_entry.id   AF-E3EL86-F1
#
_cell.length_a   1.000
_cell.length_b   1.000
_cell.length_c   1.000
_cell.angle_alpha   90.00
_cell.angle_beta   90.00
_cell.angle_gamma   90.00
#
_symmetry.space_group_name_H-M   'P 1'
#
loop_
_entity.id
_entity.type
_entity.pdbx_description
1 polymer ?
#
loop_
_entity_poly.entity_id
_entity_poly.type
_entity_poly.pdbx_seq_one_letter_code
_entity_poly.pdbx_strand_id
1 'polypeptide(L)'
;MSYSSLWAMNANLDGVEIREFQNPWLLSPIAWDILYEKYLPNEIDGEYGKKSFRLASRLDHDLFNRFSDIIYNCDNQEDRVIWEFSKQQIFFTKDKNFIAESLQQFIANNPVIAKDVSDHRFKEVAYEVLNLNQEKHPYFVFKNSSIINDVVCWFESFNAQSEEYTPRSLKHIDKIVADFVLIQDRSILGFKNNVEFCKELFNK
;
A
#
# COMPACT_ATOMS: atom_id res chain seq x y z
N MET A 1 2.14 19.57 -7.06
CA MET A 1 1.79 19.07 -5.72
C MET A 1 1.85 17.56 -5.75
N SER A 2 2.27 16.90 -4.68
CA SER A 2 2.24 15.43 -4.59
C SER A 2 0.81 14.91 -4.44
N TYR A 3 0.54 13.72 -4.98
CA TYR A 3 -0.72 13.01 -4.77
C TYR A 3 -0.46 11.52 -4.53
N SER A 4 -1.42 10.80 -3.94
CA SER A 4 -1.47 9.33 -3.93
C SER A 4 -2.53 8.87 -4.91
N SER A 5 -2.49 7.62 -5.37
CA SER A 5 -3.55 7.10 -6.25
C SER A 5 -3.86 5.62 -6.04
N LEU A 6 -5.08 5.24 -6.39
CA LEU A 6 -5.52 3.85 -6.41
C LEU A 6 -5.39 3.34 -7.85
N TRP A 7 -4.62 2.26 -8.01
CA TRP A 7 -4.44 1.57 -9.29
C TRP A 7 -5.13 0.22 -9.23
N ALA A 8 -5.80 -0.15 -10.32
CA ALA A 8 -6.43 -1.45 -10.44
C ALA A 8 -5.93 -2.19 -11.68
N MET A 9 -5.90 -3.51 -11.60
CA MET A 9 -5.34 -4.39 -12.64
C MET A 9 -6.39 -5.33 -13.17
N ASN A 10 -6.39 -5.52 -14.49
CA ASN A 10 -7.22 -6.54 -15.14
C ASN A 10 -6.63 -7.97 -14.93
N ALA A 11 -7.28 -8.99 -15.48
CA ALA A 11 -6.81 -10.38 -15.41
C ALA A 11 -5.44 -10.62 -16.11
N ASN A 12 -5.07 -9.76 -17.06
CA ASN A 12 -3.77 -9.77 -17.74
C ASN A 12 -2.68 -8.98 -16.98
N LEU A 13 -2.99 -8.47 -15.79
CA LEU A 13 -2.13 -7.61 -14.97
C LEU A 13 -1.71 -6.31 -15.66
N ASP A 14 -2.54 -5.81 -16.58
CA ASP A 14 -2.43 -4.43 -17.07
C ASP A 14 -3.09 -3.51 -16.05
N GLY A 15 -2.38 -2.45 -15.67
CA GLY A 15 -2.82 -1.48 -14.66
C GLY A 15 -3.48 -0.26 -15.27
N VAL A 16 -4.45 0.29 -14.55
CA VAL A 16 -5.05 1.60 -14.82
C VAL A 16 -5.22 2.37 -13.53
N GLU A 17 -4.93 3.67 -13.56
CA GLU A 17 -5.22 4.55 -12.44
C GLU A 17 -6.73 4.78 -12.35
N ILE A 18 -7.32 4.43 -11.20
CA ILE A 18 -8.76 4.55 -10.95
C ILE A 18 -9.07 5.92 -10.37
N ARG A 19 -8.27 6.35 -9.39
CA ARG A 19 -8.51 7.58 -8.65
C ARG A 19 -7.22 8.19 -8.15
N GLU A 20 -7.05 9.48 -8.42
CA GLU A 20 -6.08 10.31 -7.73
C GLU A 20 -6.67 10.93 -6.46
N PHE A 21 -5.84 11.02 -5.43
CA PHE A 21 -6.18 11.67 -4.16
C PHE A 21 -5.20 12.83 -3.91
N GLN A 22 -5.57 14.02 -4.37
CA GLN A 22 -4.80 15.26 -4.23
C GLN A 22 -4.61 15.62 -2.75
N ASN A 23 -3.36 15.77 -2.24
CA ASN A 23 -3.10 16.36 -0.92
C ASN A 23 -1.59 16.49 -0.56
N PRO A 24 -1.16 17.49 0.22
CA PRO A 24 0.08 17.45 1.02
C PRO A 24 0.16 16.32 2.06
N TRP A 25 -0.98 15.80 2.56
CA TRP A 25 -1.02 14.75 3.59
C TRP A 25 -1.23 13.36 2.97
N LEU A 26 -0.14 12.60 2.82
CA LEU A 26 -0.17 11.25 2.27
C LEU A 26 -0.68 10.24 3.32
N LEU A 27 -1.51 9.26 2.91
CA LEU A 27 -2.06 8.23 3.79
C LEU A 27 -0.97 7.43 4.51
N SER A 28 0.07 7.04 3.77
CA SER A 28 1.09 6.09 4.24
C SER A 28 1.99 6.68 5.34
N PRO A 29 2.54 7.90 5.23
CA PRO A 29 3.24 8.54 6.34
C PRO A 29 2.42 8.63 7.63
N ILE A 30 1.12 8.95 7.54
CA ILE A 30 0.23 9.00 8.72
C ILE A 30 0.07 7.62 9.33
N ALA A 31 -0.19 6.61 8.50
CA ALA A 31 -0.28 5.22 8.93
C ALA A 31 1.01 4.75 9.63
N TRP A 32 2.17 5.07 9.06
CA TRP A 32 3.47 4.72 9.63
C TRP A 32 3.68 5.36 10.99
N ASP A 33 3.40 6.66 11.14
CA ASP A 33 3.60 7.36 12.41
C ASP A 33 2.66 6.82 13.51
N ILE A 34 1.40 6.49 13.17
CA ILE A 34 0.44 5.86 14.10
C ILE A 34 0.95 4.49 14.56
N LEU A 35 1.34 3.63 13.61
CA LEU A 35 1.86 2.31 13.92
C LEU A 35 3.17 2.41 14.72
N TYR A 36 4.03 3.38 14.38
CA TYR A 36 5.30 3.58 15.05
C TYR A 36 5.10 3.96 16.51
N GLU A 37 4.14 4.86 16.78
CA GLU A 37 3.76 5.22 18.14
C GLU A 37 3.17 4.06 18.93
N LYS A 38 2.37 3.21 18.27
CA LYS A 38 1.73 2.05 18.88
C LYS A 38 2.71 0.95 19.27
N TYR A 39 3.69 0.64 18.41
CA TYR A 39 4.54 -0.55 18.56
C TYR A 39 5.96 -0.26 19.04
N LEU A 40 6.47 0.96 18.84
CA LEU A 40 7.81 1.37 19.29
C LEU A 40 7.76 2.72 20.05
N PRO A 41 6.95 2.83 21.12
CA PRO A 41 6.72 4.11 21.80
C PRO A 41 7.99 4.75 22.37
N ASN A 42 8.96 3.94 22.77
CA ASN A 42 10.23 4.41 23.35
C ASN A 42 11.25 4.90 22.31
N GLU A 43 11.01 4.62 21.02
CA GLU A 43 11.91 5.04 19.93
C GLU A 43 11.44 6.33 19.24
N ILE A 44 10.27 6.85 19.61
CA ILE A 44 9.72 8.09 19.05
C ILE A 44 10.46 9.32 19.58
N ASP A 45 10.89 9.30 20.83
CA ASP A 45 11.47 10.47 21.46
C ASP A 45 12.87 10.78 20.89
N GLY A 46 13.02 11.98 20.36
CA GLY A 46 14.27 12.54 19.87
C GLY A 46 14.72 13.74 20.69
N GLU A 47 15.98 14.13 20.49
CA GLU A 47 16.57 15.33 21.11
C GLU A 47 15.74 16.61 20.87
N TYR A 48 15.00 16.68 19.75
CA TYR A 48 14.18 17.83 19.36
C TYR A 48 12.67 17.54 19.36
N GLY A 49 12.22 16.47 20.04
CA GLY A 49 10.82 16.05 20.11
C GLY A 49 10.54 14.74 19.36
N LYS A 50 9.24 14.43 19.15
CA LYS A 50 8.80 13.19 18.49
C LYS A 50 9.33 13.10 17.06
N LYS A 51 10.05 12.02 16.73
CA LYS A 51 10.52 11.69 15.38
C LYS A 51 9.41 11.00 14.60
N SER A 52 9.18 11.42 13.36
CA SER A 52 8.36 10.64 12.42
C SER A 52 9.10 9.36 12.03
N PHE A 53 8.34 8.31 11.70
CA PHE A 53 8.87 7.02 11.26
C PHE A 53 9.81 7.17 10.06
N ARG A 54 9.47 8.09 9.14
CA ARG A 54 10.31 8.36 7.96
C ARG A 54 11.67 8.95 8.33
N LEU A 55 11.74 9.82 9.35
CA LEU A 55 13.01 10.35 9.83
C LEU A 55 13.79 9.27 10.59
N ALA A 56 13.11 8.54 11.47
CA ALA A 56 13.72 7.45 12.24
C ALA A 56 14.34 6.38 11.31
N SER A 57 13.61 5.95 10.28
CA SER A 57 14.07 4.95 9.30
C SER A 57 15.21 5.42 8.39
N ARG A 58 15.43 6.74 8.30
CA ARG A 58 16.59 7.29 7.57
C ARG A 58 17.86 7.29 8.42
N LEU A 59 17.71 7.36 9.74
CA LEU A 59 18.81 7.38 10.70
C LEU A 59 19.20 5.96 11.13
N ASP A 60 18.22 5.06 11.18
CA ASP A 60 18.38 3.64 11.49
C ASP A 60 17.89 2.80 10.29
N HIS A 61 18.85 2.25 9.55
CA HIS A 61 18.56 1.45 8.35
C HIS A 61 17.91 0.10 8.66
N ASP A 62 18.01 -0.40 9.90
CA ASP A 62 17.41 -1.67 10.31
C ASP A 62 16.02 -1.50 10.92
N LEU A 63 15.63 -0.26 11.27
CA LEU A 63 14.33 0.04 11.87
C LEU A 63 13.18 -0.49 11.02
N PHE A 64 13.24 -0.32 9.70
CA PHE A 64 12.16 -0.77 8.82
C PHE A 64 11.93 -2.28 8.90
N ASN A 65 13.01 -3.08 8.93
CA ASN A 65 12.93 -4.53 9.00
C ASN A 65 12.41 -4.99 10.37
N ARG A 66 13.02 -4.48 11.46
CA ARG A 66 12.56 -4.75 12.83
C ARG A 66 11.09 -4.38 13.03
N PHE A 67 10.69 -3.22 12.53
CA PHE A 67 9.33 -2.73 12.65
C PHE A 67 8.34 -3.56 11.82
N SER A 68 8.73 -3.98 10.61
CA SER A 68 7.96 -4.93 9.80
C SER A 68 7.75 -6.24 10.56
N ASP A 69 8.80 -6.80 11.16
CA ASP A 69 8.73 -8.05 11.92
C ASP A 69 7.76 -7.95 13.11
N ILE A 70 7.75 -6.80 13.82
CA ILE A 70 6.81 -6.57 14.92
C ILE A 70 5.36 -6.59 14.42
N ILE A 71 5.08 -5.88 13.32
CA ILE A 71 3.73 -5.83 12.74
C ILE A 71 3.33 -7.22 12.20
N TYR A 72 4.26 -7.97 11.60
CA TYR A 72 3.98 -9.31 11.06
C TYR A 72 3.58 -10.33 12.11
N ASN A 73 4.08 -10.14 13.33
CA ASN A 73 3.80 -11.00 14.46
C ASN A 73 2.70 -10.43 15.39
N CYS A 74 2.03 -9.35 15.02
CA CYS A 74 0.92 -8.83 15.82
C CYS A 74 -0.41 -9.52 15.46
N ASP A 75 -1.30 -9.64 16.45
CA ASP A 75 -2.62 -10.25 16.23
C ASP A 75 -3.61 -9.30 15.54
N ASN A 76 -3.32 -7.98 15.56
CA ASN A 76 -4.20 -6.96 15.01
C ASN A 76 -4.16 -6.96 13.48
N GLN A 77 -5.19 -7.51 12.85
CA GLN A 77 -5.23 -7.63 11.40
C GLN A 77 -5.41 -6.28 10.70
N GLU A 78 -6.08 -5.32 11.34
CA GLU A 78 -6.28 -3.99 10.75
C GLU A 78 -4.93 -3.29 10.55
N ASP A 79 -4.06 -3.32 11.55
CA ASP A 79 -2.71 -2.77 11.49
C ASP A 79 -1.85 -3.45 10.42
N ARG A 80 -1.93 -4.79 10.31
CA ARG A 80 -1.23 -5.56 9.27
C ARG A 80 -1.69 -5.16 7.88
N VAL A 81 -3.01 -5.02 7.67
CA VAL A 81 -3.57 -4.57 6.39
C VAL A 81 -3.08 -3.17 6.04
N ILE A 82 -3.13 -2.23 6.99
CA ILE A 82 -2.68 -0.86 6.78
C ILE A 82 -1.19 -0.80 6.45
N TRP A 83 -0.37 -1.58 7.16
CA TRP A 83 1.05 -1.67 6.91
C TRP A 83 1.33 -2.16 5.48
N GLU A 84 0.69 -3.25 5.03
CA GLU A 84 0.90 -3.75 3.67
C GLU A 84 0.31 -2.85 2.58
N PHE A 85 -0.83 -2.22 2.86
CA PHE A 85 -1.43 -1.20 2.00
C PHE A 85 -0.46 -0.02 1.80
N SER A 86 0.21 0.39 2.87
CA SER A 86 1.21 1.46 2.86
C SER A 86 2.55 1.04 2.24
N LYS A 87 2.83 -0.26 2.10
CA LYS A 87 4.01 -0.79 1.42
C LYS A 87 3.81 -1.00 -0.08
N GLN A 88 2.64 -0.60 -0.61
CA GLN A 88 2.29 -0.73 -2.02
C GLN A 88 2.22 -2.20 -2.47
N GLN A 89 1.76 -3.09 -1.59
CA GLN A 89 1.48 -4.47 -1.97
C GLN A 89 0.20 -4.59 -2.80
N ILE A 90 0.07 -5.71 -3.50
CA ILE A 90 -1.06 -6.01 -4.37
C ILE A 90 -2.12 -6.77 -3.57
N PHE A 91 -3.35 -6.28 -3.60
CA PHE A 91 -4.50 -6.92 -2.98
C PHE A 91 -5.44 -7.49 -4.04
N PHE A 92 -6.16 -8.56 -3.68
CA PHE A 92 -7.24 -9.09 -4.51
C PHE A 92 -8.52 -8.29 -4.25
N THR A 93 -9.21 -7.91 -5.31
CA THR A 93 -10.45 -7.14 -5.22
C THR A 93 -11.58 -7.92 -4.55
N LYS A 94 -11.52 -9.26 -4.52
CA LYS A 94 -12.43 -10.10 -3.74
C LYS A 94 -12.40 -9.79 -2.24
N ASP A 95 -11.28 -9.28 -1.74
CA ASP A 95 -11.04 -8.99 -0.32
C ASP A 95 -11.33 -7.51 0.02
N LYS A 96 -11.83 -6.72 -0.94
CA LYS A 96 -12.02 -5.27 -0.81
C LYS A 96 -12.86 -4.85 0.40
N ASN A 97 -13.85 -5.66 0.79
CA ASN A 97 -14.70 -5.37 1.94
C ASN A 97 -13.88 -5.38 3.24
N PHE A 98 -13.09 -6.42 3.45
CA PHE A 98 -12.23 -6.53 4.62
C PHE A 98 -11.16 -5.44 4.65
N ILE A 99 -10.59 -5.10 3.50
CA ILE A 99 -9.56 -4.06 3.40
C ILE A 99 -10.14 -2.67 3.70
N ALA A 100 -11.30 -2.34 3.13
CA ALA A 100 -11.97 -1.07 3.38
C ALA A 100 -12.46 -0.94 4.84
N GLU A 101 -12.97 -2.02 5.43
CA GLU A 101 -13.31 -2.05 6.86
C GLU A 101 -12.07 -1.84 7.73
N SER A 102 -10.94 -2.48 7.40
CA SER A 102 -9.68 -2.29 8.12
C SER A 102 -9.19 -0.84 8.06
N LEU A 103 -9.30 -0.18 6.89
CA LEU A 103 -8.99 1.24 6.73
C LEU A 103 -9.84 2.14 7.65
N GLN A 104 -11.14 1.85 7.76
CA GLN A 104 -12.05 2.62 8.61
C GLN A 104 -11.81 2.34 10.10
N GLN A 105 -11.63 1.08 10.48
CA GLN A 105 -11.41 0.66 11.87
C GLN A 105 -10.06 1.17 12.39
N PHE A 106 -9.02 1.17 11.56
CA PHE A 106 -7.72 1.72 11.93
C PHE A 106 -7.82 3.17 12.40
N ILE A 107 -8.55 4.04 11.70
CA ILE A 107 -8.75 5.42 12.15
C ILE A 107 -9.66 5.51 13.36
N ALA A 108 -10.74 4.74 13.41
CA ALA A 108 -11.65 4.74 14.56
C ALA A 108 -10.94 4.36 15.87
N ASN A 109 -9.97 3.43 15.80
CA ASN A 109 -9.19 2.96 16.95
C ASN A 109 -8.05 3.91 17.34
N ASN A 110 -7.72 4.92 16.51
CA ASN A 110 -6.64 5.87 16.76
C ASN A 110 -7.13 7.34 16.79
N PRO A 111 -8.07 7.69 17.70
CA PRO A 111 -8.82 8.95 17.65
C PRO A 111 -7.99 10.20 18.00
N VAL A 112 -6.85 10.04 18.68
CA VAL A 112 -5.95 11.16 19.04
C VAL A 112 -5.36 11.83 17.80
N ILE A 113 -5.19 11.07 16.71
CA ILE A 113 -4.64 11.52 15.42
C ILE A 113 -5.75 11.70 14.37
N ALA A 114 -6.95 11.15 14.61
CA ALA A 114 -8.15 11.33 13.77
C ALA A 114 -8.79 12.72 13.84
N LYS A 115 -8.22 13.67 14.60
CA LYS A 115 -8.76 15.04 14.78
C LYS A 115 -8.53 15.99 13.60
N ASP A 116 -7.82 15.56 12.55
CA ASP A 116 -7.56 16.35 11.34
C ASP A 116 -7.90 15.58 10.06
N VAL A 117 -7.80 16.29 8.92
CA VAL A 117 -8.06 15.93 7.49
C VAL A 117 -7.77 14.46 7.10
N SER A 118 -6.92 13.77 7.85
CA SER A 118 -6.63 12.33 7.80
C SER A 118 -7.87 11.43 7.85
N ASP A 119 -8.86 11.69 8.71
CA ASP A 119 -10.07 10.83 8.81
C ASP A 119 -10.84 10.78 7.48
N HIS A 120 -11.00 11.95 6.83
CA HIS A 120 -11.64 12.03 5.52
C HIS A 120 -10.85 11.25 4.46
N ARG A 121 -9.51 11.23 4.54
CA ARG A 121 -8.66 10.55 3.55
C ARG A 121 -8.78 9.04 3.64
N PHE A 122 -8.72 8.45 4.83
CA PHE A 122 -8.90 7.00 4.98
C PHE A 122 -10.29 6.55 4.54
N LYS A 123 -11.33 7.34 4.88
CA LYS A 123 -12.70 7.08 4.43
C LYS A 123 -12.86 7.17 2.91
N GLU A 124 -12.28 8.19 2.29
CA GLU A 124 -12.29 8.36 0.82
C GLU A 124 -11.61 7.19 0.13
N VAL A 125 -10.41 6.78 0.58
CA VAL A 125 -9.70 5.63 0.02
C VAL A 125 -10.49 4.33 0.24
N ALA A 126 -11.03 4.11 1.43
CA ALA A 126 -11.87 2.95 1.72
C ALA A 126 -13.10 2.88 0.80
N TYR A 127 -13.76 4.01 0.56
CA TYR A 127 -14.89 4.10 -0.36
C TYR A 127 -14.52 3.72 -1.79
N GLU A 128 -13.39 4.23 -2.31
CA GLU A 128 -12.92 3.87 -3.65
C GLU A 128 -12.54 2.40 -3.77
N VAL A 129 -11.91 1.83 -2.74
CA VAL A 129 -11.62 0.38 -2.66
C VAL A 129 -12.91 -0.45 -2.72
N LEU A 130 -13.96 -0.06 -1.99
CA LEU A 130 -15.26 -0.75 -2.02
C LEU A 130 -15.92 -0.72 -3.40
N ASN A 131 -15.73 0.36 -4.15
CA ASN A 131 -16.34 0.55 -5.47
C ASN A 131 -15.58 -0.13 -6.61
N LEU A 132 -14.43 -0.75 -6.35
CA LEU A 132 -13.71 -1.52 -7.37
C LEU A 132 -14.58 -2.65 -7.95
N ASN A 133 -14.64 -2.71 -9.27
CA ASN A 133 -15.32 -3.80 -9.99
C ASN A 133 -14.39 -5.02 -10.05
N GLN A 134 -14.71 -6.06 -9.28
CA GLN A 134 -13.91 -7.29 -9.19
C GLN A 134 -13.78 -8.04 -10.52
N GLU A 135 -14.84 -8.07 -11.34
CA GLU A 135 -14.84 -8.79 -12.61
C GLU A 135 -13.93 -8.12 -13.63
N LYS A 136 -13.94 -6.79 -13.66
CA LYS A 136 -13.08 -5.99 -14.56
C LYS A 136 -11.65 -5.89 -14.02
N HIS A 137 -11.53 -5.75 -12.70
CA HIS A 137 -10.28 -5.49 -12.01
C HIS A 137 -10.10 -6.44 -10.81
N PRO A 138 -9.59 -7.66 -11.03
CA PRO A 138 -9.39 -8.64 -9.95
C PRO A 138 -8.33 -8.25 -8.92
N TYR A 139 -7.46 -7.29 -9.21
CA TYR A 139 -6.40 -6.86 -8.30
C TYR A 139 -6.28 -5.34 -8.23
N PHE A 140 -5.69 -4.84 -7.15
CA PHE A 140 -5.42 -3.41 -6.99
C PHE A 140 -4.21 -3.14 -6.09
N VAL A 141 -3.66 -1.94 -6.17
CA VAL A 141 -2.55 -1.45 -5.37
C VAL A 141 -2.74 0.03 -5.06
N PHE A 142 -2.35 0.44 -3.86
CA PHE A 142 -2.31 1.86 -3.50
C PHE A 142 -0.92 2.43 -3.76
N LYS A 143 -0.85 3.48 -4.57
CA LYS A 143 0.38 4.22 -4.86
C LYS A 143 0.49 5.38 -3.88
N ASN A 144 1.54 5.35 -3.06
CA ASN A 144 1.70 6.28 -1.95
C ASN A 144 1.98 7.73 -2.35
N SER A 145 2.69 7.95 -3.45
CA SER A 145 3.16 9.28 -3.85
C SER A 145 3.39 9.36 -5.34
N SER A 146 3.05 10.49 -5.96
CA SER A 146 3.34 10.81 -7.35
C SER A 146 4.81 11.15 -7.63
N ILE A 147 5.61 11.36 -6.59
CA ILE A 147 7.04 11.70 -6.72
C ILE A 147 7.86 10.46 -7.09
N ILE A 148 7.42 9.28 -6.64
CA ILE A 148 8.10 8.01 -6.88
C ILE A 148 7.34 7.27 -7.96
N ASN A 149 8.04 6.82 -8.99
CA ASN A 149 7.46 6.10 -10.13
C ASN A 149 7.37 4.59 -9.90
N ASP A 150 7.42 4.12 -8.66
CA ASP A 150 7.47 2.71 -8.32
C ASP A 150 6.34 1.88 -8.97
N VAL A 151 5.07 2.23 -8.73
CA VAL A 151 3.90 1.53 -9.29
C VAL A 151 3.67 1.90 -10.75
N VAL A 152 3.91 3.16 -11.14
CA VAL A 152 3.72 3.60 -12.54
C VAL A 152 4.68 2.85 -13.46
N CYS A 153 5.93 2.66 -13.03
CA CYS A 153 6.87 1.84 -13.74
C CYS A 153 6.40 0.39 -13.85
N TRP A 154 5.42 -0.12 -13.10
CA TRP A 154 4.92 -1.46 -13.36
C TRP A 154 4.12 -1.55 -14.66
N PHE A 155 3.45 -0.46 -15.02
CA PHE A 155 2.48 -0.41 -16.11
C PHE A 155 2.92 0.43 -17.30
N GLU A 156 4.06 1.11 -17.19
CA GLU A 156 4.64 1.91 -18.27
C GLU A 156 6.14 1.70 -18.36
N SER A 157 6.67 1.70 -19.59
CA SER A 157 8.11 1.70 -19.86
C SER A 157 8.47 2.77 -20.89
N PHE A 158 9.56 3.48 -20.65
CA PHE A 158 10.08 4.43 -21.63
C PHE A 158 10.69 3.71 -22.84
N ASN A 159 10.20 4.03 -24.04
CA ASN A 159 10.77 3.57 -25.30
C ASN A 159 11.69 4.66 -25.86
N ALA A 160 13.00 4.40 -25.84
CA ALA A 160 14.00 5.36 -26.32
C ALA A 160 13.95 5.62 -27.84
N GLN A 161 13.34 4.74 -28.64
CA GLN A 161 13.22 4.93 -30.09
C GLN A 161 12.10 5.92 -30.45
N SER A 162 10.98 5.84 -29.73
CA SER A 162 9.84 6.75 -29.94
C SER A 162 9.84 7.95 -28.99
N GLU A 163 10.75 7.98 -28.01
CA GLU A 163 10.80 8.97 -26.92
C GLU A 163 9.48 9.04 -26.11
N GLU A 164 8.73 7.94 -26.06
CA GLU A 164 7.40 7.87 -25.45
C GLU A 164 7.32 6.74 -24.42
N TYR A 165 6.45 6.91 -23.42
CA TYR A 165 6.08 5.82 -22.50
C TYR A 165 5.06 4.91 -23.18
N THR A 166 5.37 3.61 -23.22
CA THR A 166 4.46 2.60 -23.74
C THR A 166 3.86 1.78 -22.59
N PRO A 167 2.56 1.41 -22.69
CA PRO A 167 1.94 0.52 -21.72
C PRO A 167 2.65 -0.83 -21.63
N ARG A 168 2.71 -1.38 -20.43
CA ARG A 168 3.18 -2.74 -20.17
C ARG A 168 2.37 -3.41 -19.07
N SER A 169 2.41 -4.73 -19.02
CA SER A 169 1.81 -5.52 -17.96
C SER A 169 2.84 -5.84 -16.88
N LEU A 170 2.40 -5.91 -15.62
CA LEU A 170 3.20 -6.40 -14.49
C LEU A 170 3.77 -7.80 -14.77
N LYS A 171 3.11 -8.63 -15.58
CA LYS A 171 3.57 -9.99 -15.92
C LYS A 171 4.88 -10.03 -16.71
N HIS A 172 5.28 -8.90 -17.31
CA HIS A 172 6.53 -8.78 -18.06
C HIS A 172 7.70 -8.32 -17.19
N ILE A 173 7.49 -8.15 -15.89
CA ILE A 173 8.54 -7.78 -14.94
C ILE A 173 9.13 -9.07 -14.34
N ASP A 174 10.41 -9.30 -14.62
CA ASP A 174 11.18 -10.49 -14.22
C ASP A 174 11.84 -10.37 -12.83
N LYS A 175 11.72 -9.20 -12.19
CA LYS A 175 12.20 -8.92 -10.83
C LYS A 175 11.05 -8.83 -9.82
N ILE A 176 11.38 -9.10 -8.56
CA ILE A 176 10.46 -8.91 -7.44
C ILE A 176 10.26 -7.40 -7.23
N VAL A 177 9.03 -6.92 -7.41
CA VAL A 177 8.65 -5.51 -7.21
C VAL A 177 7.51 -5.34 -6.22
N ALA A 178 6.71 -6.38 -6.01
CA ALA A 178 5.60 -6.40 -5.07
C ALA A 178 5.19 -7.83 -4.75
N ASP A 179 4.49 -7.98 -3.63
CA ASP A 179 3.83 -9.19 -3.20
C ASP A 179 2.31 -9.06 -3.34
N PHE A 180 1.68 -10.18 -3.69
CA PHE A 180 0.25 -10.39 -3.57
C PHE A 180 -0.07 -10.80 -2.14
N VAL A 181 -0.90 -10.02 -1.46
CA VAL A 181 -1.33 -10.28 -0.09
C VAL A 181 -2.41 -11.37 -0.10
N LEU A 182 -2.13 -12.49 0.55
CA LEU A 182 -3.05 -13.63 0.62
C LEU A 182 -3.91 -13.50 1.87
N ILE A 183 -5.19 -13.21 1.66
CA ILE A 183 -6.18 -13.06 2.74
C ILE A 183 -7.14 -14.25 2.70
N GLN A 184 -7.39 -14.82 3.88
CA GLN A 184 -8.41 -15.84 4.10
C GLN A 184 -9.04 -15.62 5.47
N ASP A 185 -10.36 -15.79 5.56
CA ASP A 185 -11.10 -15.69 6.83
C ASP A 185 -10.76 -14.40 7.62
N ARG A 186 -10.61 -13.29 6.87
CA ARG A 186 -10.26 -11.95 7.38
C ARG A 186 -8.90 -11.88 8.10
N SER A 187 -7.96 -12.72 7.69
CA SER A 187 -6.58 -12.68 8.17
C SER A 187 -5.59 -12.78 7.01
N ILE A 188 -4.47 -12.07 7.13
CA ILE A 188 -3.35 -12.19 6.20
C ILE A 188 -2.60 -13.48 6.54
N LEU A 189 -2.66 -14.47 5.64
CA LEU A 189 -2.00 -15.77 5.78
C LEU A 189 -0.56 -15.77 5.25
N GLY A 190 -0.26 -14.88 4.32
CA GLY A 190 1.07 -14.82 3.71
C GLY A 190 1.07 -14.00 2.44
N PHE A 191 2.13 -14.20 1.67
CA PHE A 191 2.47 -13.39 0.52
C PHE A 191 2.93 -14.27 -0.63
N LYS A 192 2.71 -13.81 -1.86
CA LYS A 192 3.29 -14.40 -3.06
C LYS A 192 3.88 -13.31 -3.93
N ASN A 193 5.18 -13.37 -4.23
CA ASN A 193 5.79 -12.33 -5.05
C ASN A 193 5.24 -12.33 -6.47
N ASN A 194 5.32 -11.18 -7.14
CA ASN A 194 4.78 -10.98 -8.48
C ASN A 194 5.34 -11.99 -9.50
N VAL A 195 6.61 -12.38 -9.39
CA VAL A 195 7.24 -13.31 -10.33
C VAL A 195 6.65 -14.72 -10.20
N GLU A 196 6.51 -15.22 -8.97
CA GLU A 196 5.87 -16.51 -8.68
C GLU A 196 4.40 -16.51 -9.10
N PHE A 197 3.66 -15.45 -8.74
CA PHE A 197 2.25 -15.32 -9.07
C PHE A 197 2.03 -15.34 -10.59
N CYS A 198 2.83 -14.60 -11.35
CA CYS A 198 2.71 -14.56 -12.81
C CYS A 198 3.01 -15.91 -13.46
N LYS A 199 4.01 -16.66 -12.96
CA LYS A 199 4.30 -18.02 -13.46
C LYS A 199 3.11 -18.94 -13.28
N GLU A 200 2.46 -18.93 -12.13
CA GLU A 200 1.30 -19.78 -11.86
C GLU A 200 0.06 -19.40 -12.66
N LEU A 201 -0.12 -18.10 -12.91
CA LEU A 201 -1.30 -17.61 -13.61
C LEU A 201 -1.22 -17.85 -15.12
N PHE A 202 -0.04 -17.71 -15.73
CA PHE A 202 0.12 -17.69 -17.20
C PHE A 202 0.87 -18.87 -17.81
N ASN A 203 1.62 -19.67 -17.04
CA ASN A 203 2.36 -20.82 -17.56
C ASN A 203 1.65 -22.17 -17.30
N LYS A 204 0.31 -22.18 -17.37
CA LYS A 204 -0.49 -23.41 -17.33
C LYS A 204 -0.62 -24.06 -18.70
#